data_AF-A0A7K1AEV3-F1
#
_entry.id   AF-A0A7K1AEV3-F1
#
_cell.length_a   1.000
_cell.length_b   1.000
_cell.length_c   1.000
_cell.angle_alpha   90.00
_cell.angle_beta   90.00
_cell.angle_gamma   90.00
#
_symmetry.space_group_name_H-M   'P 1'
#
loop_
_entity.id
_entity.type
_entity.pdbx_description
1 polymer ?
#
loop_
_entity_poly.entity_id
_entity_poly.type
_entity_poly.pdbx_seq_one_letter_code
_entity_poly.pdbx_strand_id
1 'polypeptide(L)'
;DASLIEPADIPLIHEGELIAAVRLPDLHGALERLIDAVERETGEKLPNMNREQKQLAIRLLDDRGAFTLRRAVEDVADAMGVSRITVYNYLNAIHR
;
A
#
# COMPACT_ATOMS: atom_id res chain seq x y z
N ASP A 1 -21.26 23.17 -9.54
CA ASP A 1 -20.51 23.06 -10.80
C ASP A 1 -20.09 21.63 -11.06
N ALA A 2 -20.69 21.00 -12.09
CA ALA A 2 -20.40 19.62 -12.51
C ALA A 2 -19.03 19.45 -13.19
N SER A 3 -18.22 20.52 -13.26
CA SER A 3 -16.91 20.56 -13.93
C SER A 3 -15.75 20.02 -13.09
N LEU A 4 -16.00 19.56 -11.86
CA LEU A 4 -14.99 18.97 -10.97
C LEU A 4 -15.00 17.43 -10.93
N ILE A 5 -15.92 16.79 -11.67
CA ILE A 5 -16.10 15.34 -11.65
C ILE A 5 -15.19 14.71 -12.70
N GLU A 6 -14.22 13.91 -12.25
CA GLU A 6 -13.34 13.15 -13.12
C GLU A 6 -14.01 11.81 -13.51
N PRO A 7 -13.62 11.19 -14.65
CA PRO A 7 -14.19 9.91 -15.08
C PRO A 7 -14.06 8.77 -14.07
N ALA A 8 -13.12 8.88 -13.12
CA ALA A 8 -12.89 7.89 -12.06
C ALA A 8 -13.76 8.11 -10.80
N ASP A 9 -14.49 9.23 -10.73
CA ASP A 9 -15.36 9.53 -9.60
C ASP A 9 -16.68 8.73 -9.71
N ILE A 10 -17.14 8.18 -8.59
CA ILE A 10 -18.40 7.42 -8.53
C ILE A 10 -19.56 8.41 -8.30
N PRO A 11 -20.56 8.49 -9.21
CA PRO A 11 -21.68 9.40 -9.02
C PRO A 11 -22.63 8.92 -7.92
N LEU A 12 -23.03 9.81 -7.03
CA LEU A 12 -24.11 9.62 -6.06
C LEU A 12 -25.40 10.23 -6.62
N ILE A 13 -26.36 9.37 -6.94
CA ILE A 13 -27.64 9.75 -7.55
C ILE A 13 -28.76 9.54 -6.53
N HIS A 14 -29.59 10.56 -6.33
CA HIS A 14 -30.81 10.50 -5.53
C HIS A 14 -31.99 10.92 -6.39
N GLU A 15 -33.00 10.05 -6.51
CA GLU A 15 -34.20 10.29 -7.33
C GLU A 15 -33.90 10.69 -8.80
N GLY A 16 -32.79 10.21 -9.36
CA GLY A 16 -32.36 10.54 -10.72
C GLY A 16 -31.56 11.83 -10.84
N GLU A 17 -31.38 12.57 -9.74
CA GLU A 17 -30.54 13.77 -9.67
C GLU A 17 -29.14 13.45 -9.13
N LEU A 18 -28.11 13.98 -9.80
CA LEU A 18 -26.73 13.86 -9.35
C LEU A 18 -26.50 14.83 -8.18
N ILE A 19 -26.40 14.28 -6.97
CA ILE A 19 -26.24 15.08 -5.75
C ILE A 19 -24.77 15.24 -5.33
N ALA A 20 -23.89 14.30 -5.69
CA ALA A 20 -22.46 14.34 -5.37
C ALA A 20 -21.66 13.33 -6.21
N ALA A 21 -20.33 13.36 -6.12
CA ALA A 21 -19.46 12.32 -6.64
C ALA A 21 -18.40 11.94 -5.59
N VAL A 22 -18.14 10.64 -5.44
CA VAL A 22 -17.11 10.11 -4.54
C VAL A 22 -15.86 9.82 -5.36
N ARG A 23 -14.79 10.56 -5.05
CA ARG A 23 -13.46 10.19 -5.54
C ARG A 23 -12.96 8.99 -4.76
N LEU A 24 -12.86 7.85 -5.43
CA LEU A 24 -12.09 6.75 -4.86
C LEU A 24 -10.63 7.22 -4.77
N PRO A 25 -9.95 7.00 -3.63
CA PRO A 25 -8.53 7.31 -3.55
C PRO A 25 -7.81 6.53 -4.64
N ASP A 26 -6.96 7.22 -5.40
CA ASP A 26 -6.10 6.56 -6.37
C ASP A 26 -5.28 5.49 -5.64
N LEU A 27 -5.25 4.28 -6.21
CA LEU A 27 -4.35 3.23 -5.75
C LEU A 27 -2.90 3.62 -6.01
N HIS A 28 -2.62 4.60 -6.88
CA HIS A 28 -1.30 5.22 -6.95
C HIS A 28 -0.89 5.77 -5.57
N GLY A 29 0.30 5.37 -5.15
CA GLY A 29 0.84 5.71 -3.84
C GLY A 29 0.17 5.00 -2.66
N ALA A 30 -0.77 4.07 -2.88
CA ALA A 30 -1.34 3.28 -1.77
C ALA A 30 -0.25 2.49 -1.04
N LEU A 31 0.66 1.85 -1.80
CA LEU A 31 1.80 1.14 -1.23
C LEU A 31 2.74 2.08 -0.48
N GLU A 32 3.03 3.26 -1.04
CA GLU A 32 3.88 4.27 -0.41
C GLU A 32 3.31 4.73 0.93
N ARG A 33 2.00 4.98 1.00
CA ARG A 33 1.30 5.30 2.26
C ARG A 33 1.38 4.18 3.29
N LEU A 34 1.32 2.92 2.84
CA LEU A 34 1.47 1.75 3.73
C LEU A 34 2.90 1.63 4.26
N ILE A 35 3.90 1.84 3.40
CA ILE A 35 5.32 1.89 3.79
C ILE A 35 5.53 2.99 4.82
N ASP A 36 5.07 4.21 4.55
CA ASP A 36 5.18 5.35 5.48
C ASP A 36 4.51 5.09 6.84
N ALA A 37 3.39 4.34 6.85
CA ALA A 37 2.74 3.94 8.10
C ALA A 37 3.60 2.94 8.89
N VAL A 38 4.18 1.94 8.22
CA VAL A 38 5.07 0.94 8.83
C VAL A 38 6.36 1.59 9.37
N GLU A 39 6.99 2.47 8.60
CA GLU A 39 8.20 3.17 9.03
C GLU A 39 7.95 4.06 10.26
N ARG A 40 6.80 4.74 10.32
CA ARG A 40 6.41 5.53 11.50
C ARG A 40 6.16 4.66 12.74
N GLU A 41 5.52 3.51 12.57
CA GLU A 41 5.23 2.58 13.66
C GLU A 41 6.49 1.90 14.20
N THR A 42 7.42 1.55 13.32
CA THR A 42 8.68 0.88 13.67
C THR A 42 9.78 1.86 14.10
N GLY A 43 9.62 3.14 13.79
CA GLY A 43 10.57 4.21 14.11
C GLY A 43 11.84 4.21 13.27
N GLU A 44 11.85 3.49 12.14
CA GLU A 44 13.03 3.36 11.26
C GLU A 44 12.61 3.29 9.79
N LYS A 45 13.49 3.75 8.90
CA LYS A 45 13.30 3.63 7.46
C LYS A 45 13.60 2.21 6.98
N LEU A 46 12.78 1.69 6.06
CA LEU A 46 12.90 0.35 5.50
C LEU A 46 14.33 -0.08 5.12
N PRO A 47 15.16 0.75 4.44
CA PRO A 47 16.51 0.34 4.07
C PRO A 47 17.45 0.17 5.28
N ASN A 48 17.25 0.96 6.33
CA ASN A 48 18.09 1.01 7.53
C ASN A 48 17.73 -0.07 8.56
N MET A 49 16.56 -0.70 8.41
CA MET A 49 16.11 -1.74 9.32
C MET A 49 17.08 -2.93 9.36
N ASN A 50 17.30 -3.45 10.57
CA ASN A 50 17.96 -4.73 10.75
C ASN A 50 17.05 -5.88 10.25
N ARG A 51 17.57 -7.12 10.26
CA ARG A 51 16.82 -8.28 9.74
C ARG A 51 15.48 -8.52 10.45
N GLU A 52 15.44 -8.41 11.77
CA GLU A 52 14.23 -8.64 12.56
C GLU A 52 13.18 -7.56 12.28
N GLN A 53 13.62 -6.30 12.20
CA GLN A 53 12.77 -5.17 11.81
C GLN A 53 12.23 -5.32 10.39
N LYS A 54 13.05 -5.77 9.43
CA LYS A 54 12.58 -6.06 8.06
C LYS A 54 11.51 -7.15 8.02
N GLN A 55 11.69 -8.21 8.81
CA GLN A 55 10.67 -9.27 8.93
C GLN A 55 9.37 -8.77 9.55
N LEU A 56 9.45 -7.94 10.59
CA LEU A 56 8.29 -7.29 11.19
C LEU A 56 7.58 -6.36 10.19
N ALA A 57 8.34 -5.54 9.46
CA ALA A 57 7.81 -4.64 8.45
C ALA A 57 7.07 -5.40 7.34
N ILE A 58 7.63 -6.52 6.85
CA ILE A 58 6.92 -7.37 5.87
C ILE A 58 5.60 -7.89 6.44
N ARG A 59 5.58 -8.34 7.70
CA ARG A 59 4.34 -8.81 8.33
C ARG A 59 3.29 -7.71 8.41
N LEU A 60 3.68 -6.52 8.86
CA LEU A 60 2.77 -5.37 8.96
C LEU A 60 2.24 -4.92 7.58
N LEU A 61 3.08 -4.98 6.54
CA LEU A 61 2.67 -4.70 5.17
C LEU A 61 1.67 -5.74 4.66
N ASP A 62 1.93 -7.03 4.93
CA ASP A 62 1.05 -8.13 4.54
C ASP A 62 -0.31 -8.06 5.23
N ASP A 63 -0.32 -7.83 6.56
CA ASP A 63 -1.54 -7.67 7.36
C ASP A 63 -2.41 -6.48 6.87
N ARG A 64 -1.78 -5.49 6.24
CA ARG A 64 -2.45 -4.30 5.66
C ARG A 64 -2.83 -4.48 4.19
N GLY A 65 -2.62 -5.67 3.63
CA GLY A 65 -2.94 -5.98 2.23
C GLY A 65 -1.99 -5.33 1.22
N ALA A 66 -0.78 -4.92 1.61
CA ALA A 66 0.17 -4.32 0.67
C ALA A 66 0.45 -5.24 -0.53
N PHE A 67 0.56 -6.56 -0.29
CA PHE A 67 0.89 -7.55 -1.31
C PHE A 67 -0.29 -7.96 -2.21
N THR A 68 -1.48 -7.39 -2.01
CA THR A 68 -2.56 -7.49 -3.01
C THR A 68 -2.42 -6.46 -4.12
N LEU A 69 -1.55 -5.45 -3.94
CA LEU A 69 -1.30 -4.40 -4.91
C LEU A 69 -0.38 -4.92 -6.03
N ARG A 70 -0.64 -4.47 -7.26
CA ARG A 70 0.17 -4.83 -8.43
C ARG A 70 1.62 -4.35 -8.22
N ARG A 71 2.59 -5.23 -8.45
CA ARG A 71 4.05 -4.98 -8.30
C ARG A 71 4.52 -4.69 -6.87
N ALA A 72 3.72 -4.99 -5.84
CA ALA A 72 4.10 -4.71 -4.46
C ALA A 72 5.42 -5.35 -4.02
N VAL A 73 5.72 -6.57 -4.50
CA VAL A 73 6.96 -7.26 -4.15
C VAL A 73 8.18 -6.55 -4.72
N GLU A 74 8.13 -6.12 -5.99
CA GLU A 74 9.17 -5.31 -6.62
C GLU A 74 9.41 -4.03 -5.81
N ASP A 75 8.36 -3.27 -5.59
CA ASP A 75 8.46 -1.93 -5.02
C ASP A 75 8.90 -1.96 -3.54
N VAL A 76 8.44 -2.95 -2.76
CA VAL A 76 8.90 -3.16 -1.37
C VAL A 76 10.36 -3.64 -1.33
N ALA A 77 10.77 -4.50 -2.26
CA ALA A 77 12.15 -4.97 -2.33
C ALA A 77 13.12 -3.80 -2.61
N ASP A 78 12.75 -2.93 -3.55
CA ASP A 78 13.49 -1.72 -3.88
C ASP A 78 13.55 -0.76 -2.68
N ALA A 79 12.42 -0.53 -2.00
CA ALA A 79 12.36 0.32 -0.81
C ALA A 79 13.19 -0.22 0.37
N MET A 80 13.20 -1.54 0.60
CA MET A 80 13.98 -2.18 1.66
C MET A 80 15.47 -2.36 1.32
N GLY A 81 15.87 -2.15 0.06
CA GLY A 81 17.22 -2.44 -0.43
C GLY A 81 17.56 -3.93 -0.36
N VAL A 82 16.61 -4.80 -0.70
CA VAL A 82 16.79 -6.27 -0.69
C VAL A 82 16.33 -6.89 -2.01
N SER A 83 16.64 -8.17 -2.21
CA SER A 83 16.14 -8.88 -3.40
C SER A 83 14.66 -9.25 -3.25
N ARG A 84 13.95 -9.38 -4.38
CA ARG A 84 12.57 -9.94 -4.40
C ARG A 84 12.50 -11.32 -3.75
N ILE A 85 13.54 -12.14 -3.94
CA ILE A 85 13.67 -13.46 -3.29
C ILE A 85 13.67 -13.32 -1.77
N THR A 86 14.32 -12.28 -1.23
CA THR A 86 14.35 -11.99 0.21
C THR A 86 12.95 -11.65 0.73
N VAL A 87 12.17 -10.86 -0.02
CA VAL A 87 10.77 -10.55 0.33
C VAL A 87 9.91 -11.82 0.34
N TYR A 88 10.00 -12.66 -0.70
CA TYR A 88 9.30 -13.95 -0.74
C TYR A 88 9.69 -14.86 0.43
N ASN A 89 10.97 -14.89 0.82
CA ASN A 89 11.42 -15.67 1.97
C ASN A 89 10.78 -15.18 3.28
N TYR A 90 10.61 -13.88 3.45
CA TYR A 90 9.92 -13.32 4.62
C TYR A 90 8.43 -13.64 4.62
N LEU A 91 7.74 -13.52 3.48
CA LEU A 91 6.33 -13.90 3.34
C LEU A 91 6.10 -15.39 3.64
N ASN A 92 6.95 -16.25 3.09
CA ASN A 92 6.91 -17.70 3.34
C ASN A 92 7.19 -18.09 4.81
N ALA A 93 7.79 -17.20 5.59
CA ALA A 93 7.99 -17.40 7.03
C ALA A 93 6.78 -16.94 7.86
N ILE A 94 5.88 -16.16 7.29
CA ILE A 94 4.66 -15.66 7.94
C ILE A 94 3.47 -16.60 7.69
N HIS A 95 3.31 -17.09 6.46
CA HIS A 95 2.20 -17.97 6.07
C HIS A 95 2.40 -19.46 6.41
N ARG A 96 3.43 -19.78 7.17
CA ARG A 96 3.79 -21.16 7.51
C ARG A 96 3.37 -21.53 8.93
#